data_AF-A0A3A5HAH1-F1
#
_entry.id   AF-A0A3A5HAH1-F1
#
_cell.length_a   1.000
_cell.length_b   1.000
_cell.length_c   1.000
_cell.angle_alpha   90.00
_cell.angle_beta   90.00
_cell.angle_gamma   90.00
#
_symmetry.space_group_name_H-M   'P 1'
#
loop_
_entity.id
_entity.type
_entity.pdbx_description
1 polymer ?
#
loop_
_entity_poly.entity_id
_entity_poly.type
_entity_poly.pdbx_seq_one_letter_code
_entity_poly.pdbx_strand_id
1 'polypeptide(L)'
;MTLAIAVLALIVAVVLAVICGLLLWQLRTLKLRAEALADEVSLLEPAPPMAPDLEATLGAGNRRLLVVEVLNPLDVALSRNKAAGVLAAMAPERLRKIVLEQASREMVAEMADQGLEVEVRVHAAR
;
A
#
# COMPACT_ATOMS: atom_id res chain seq x y z
N MET A 1 3.88 43.31 41.79
CA MET A 1 3.76 43.10 40.32
C MET A 1 4.70 42.01 39.82
N THR A 2 5.97 41.97 40.22
CA THR A 2 6.97 40.96 39.80
C THR A 2 6.59 39.51 40.16
N LEU A 3 6.07 39.25 41.37
CA LEU A 3 5.63 37.91 41.79
C LEU A 3 4.47 37.37 40.95
N ALA A 4 3.49 38.21 40.58
CA ALA A 4 2.36 37.79 39.76
C ALA A 4 2.80 37.42 38.33
N ILE A 5 3.76 38.16 37.77
CA ILE A 5 4.35 37.87 36.45
C ILE A 5 5.15 36.56 36.50
N ALA A 6 5.91 36.32 37.57
CA ALA A 6 6.66 35.08 37.76
C ALA A 6 5.75 33.85 37.88
N VAL A 7 4.63 33.96 38.60
CA VAL A 7 3.64 32.88 38.72
C VAL A 7 2.95 32.61 37.38
N LEU A 8 2.59 33.65 36.62
CA LEU A 8 2.01 33.49 35.28
C LEU A 8 2.99 32.81 34.32
N ALA A 9 4.26 33.21 34.33
CA ALA A 9 5.31 32.59 33.51
C ALA A 9 5.52 31.11 33.85
N LEU A 10 5.46 30.75 35.14
CA LEU A 10 5.54 29.37 35.60
C LEU A 10 4.37 28.53 35.06
N ILE A 11 3.14 29.06 35.13
CA ILE A 11 1.94 28.38 34.63
C ILE A 11 2.05 28.14 33.12
N VAL A 12 2.46 29.15 32.35
CA VAL A 12 2.64 29.03 30.90
C VAL A 12 3.71 27.99 30.56
N ALA A 13 4.83 27.96 31.28
CA ALA A 13 5.90 26.99 31.09
C ALA A 13 5.42 25.55 31.36
N VAL A 14 4.62 25.34 32.41
CA VAL A 14 4.05 24.03 32.74
C VAL A 14 3.07 23.57 31.66
N VAL A 15 2.19 24.47 31.18
CA VAL A 15 1.24 24.14 30.10
C VAL A 15 1.97 23.76 28.82
N LEU A 16 3.00 24.52 28.43
CA LEU A 16 3.82 24.20 27.26
C LEU A 16 4.53 22.85 27.41
N ALA A 17 5.05 22.54 28.59
CA ALA A 17 5.70 21.26 28.85
C ALA A 17 4.72 20.07 28.73
N VAL A 18 3.48 20.22 29.22
CA VAL A 18 2.44 19.19 29.09
C VAL A 18 2.04 18.99 27.62
N ILE A 19 1.88 20.08 26.86
CA ILE A 19 1.55 20.00 25.43
C ILE A 19 2.68 19.30 24.66
N CYS A 20 3.94 19.70 24.87
CA CYS A 20 5.09 19.03 24.26
C CYS A 20 5.15 17.54 24.63
N GLY A 21 4.87 17.19 25.90
CA GLY A 21 4.81 15.80 26.35
C GLY A 21 3.73 14.99 25.63
N LEU A 22 2.53 15.55 25.46
CA LEU A 22 1.43 14.92 24.73
C LEU A 22 1.76 14.72 23.25
N LEU A 23 2.34 15.73 22.58
CA LEU A 23 2.77 15.60 21.19
C LEU A 23 3.84 14.52 21.03
N LEU A 24 4.83 14.46 21.92
CA LEU A 24 5.86 13.43 21.89
C LEU A 24 5.27 12.03 22.10
N TRP A 25 4.28 11.91 22.99
CA TRP A 25 3.60 10.63 23.19
C TRP A 25 2.84 10.22 21.92
N GLN A 26 2.06 11.12 21.32
CA GLN A 26 1.36 10.83 20.06
C GLN A 26 2.34 10.43 18.95
N LEU A 27 3.45 11.15 18.80
CA LEU A 27 4.48 10.80 17.80
C LEU A 27 5.08 9.42 18.06
N ARG A 28 5.30 9.03 19.33
CA ARG A 28 5.80 7.70 19.66
C ARG A 28 4.78 6.60 19.38
N THR A 29 3.49 6.82 19.66
CA THR A 29 2.45 5.81 19.36
C THR A 29 2.22 5.65 17.87
N LEU A 30 2.33 6.73 17.09
CA LEU A 30 2.31 6.67 15.63
C LEU A 30 3.52 5.88 15.08
N LYS A 31 4.73 6.14 15.60
CA LYS A 31 5.93 5.40 15.21
C LYS A 31 5.85 3.91 15.52
N LEU A 32 5.39 3.54 16.71
CA LEU A 32 5.23 2.13 17.10
C LEU A 32 4.21 1.40 16.21
N ARG A 33 3.13 2.07 15.81
CA ARG A 33 2.15 1.48 14.87
C ARG A 33 2.73 1.35 13.46
N ALA A 34 3.50 2.34 13.01
CA ALA A 34 4.16 2.30 11.71
C ALA A 34 5.24 1.21 11.66
N GLU A 35 6.01 1.01 12.73
CA GLU A 35 6.98 -0.08 12.84
C GLU A 35 6.30 -1.45 12.89
N ALA A 36 5.20 -1.61 13.61
CA ALA A 36 4.44 -2.85 13.61
C ALA A 36 3.88 -3.20 12.21
N LEU A 37 3.38 -2.20 11.47
CA LEU A 37 2.95 -2.39 10.08
C LEU A 37 4.15 -2.66 9.15
N ALA A 38 5.30 -2.02 9.37
CA ALA A 38 6.51 -2.26 8.58
C ALA A 38 7.07 -3.66 8.81
N ASP A 39 7.00 -4.19 10.04
CA ASP A 39 7.37 -5.57 10.35
C ASP A 39 6.41 -6.58 9.72
N GLU A 40 5.10 -6.31 9.71
CA GLU A 40 4.13 -7.16 9.00
C GLU A 40 4.37 -7.16 7.48
N VAL A 41 4.71 -6.02 6.89
CA VAL A 41 5.10 -5.93 5.47
C VAL A 41 6.43 -6.62 5.20
N SER A 42 7.41 -6.50 6.10
CA SER A 42 8.71 -7.18 5.97
C SER A 42 8.60 -8.70 6.09
N LEU A 43 7.57 -9.23 6.76
CA LEU A 43 7.28 -10.67 6.80
C LEU A 43 6.55 -11.17 5.55
N LEU A 44 5.98 -10.26 4.75
CA LEU A 44 5.28 -10.55 3.50
C LEU A 44 6.22 -10.53 2.27
N GLU A 45 7.51 -10.24 2.42
CA GLU A 45 8.52 -10.33 1.36
C GLU A 45 9.73 -11.15 1.83
N PRO A 46 10.07 -12.22 1.10
CA PRO A 46 10.53 -12.10 -0.27
C PRO A 46 9.52 -12.65 -1.27
N ALA A 47 9.31 -11.94 -2.37
CA ALA A 47 8.70 -12.48 -3.58
C ALA A 47 9.28 -13.89 -3.82
N PRO A 48 8.45 -14.95 -3.84
CA PRO A 48 8.94 -16.28 -4.13
C PRO A 48 9.62 -16.25 -5.51
N PRO A 49 10.71 -17.01 -5.71
CA PRO A 49 11.32 -17.14 -7.02
C PRO A 49 10.22 -17.52 -8.00
N MET A 50 10.12 -16.70 -9.04
CA MET A 50 9.26 -16.83 -10.21
C MET A 50 8.89 -18.29 -10.46
N ALA A 51 7.58 -18.59 -10.41
CA ALA A 51 7.09 -19.98 -10.37
C ALA A 51 7.74 -20.84 -11.47
N PRO A 52 8.16 -22.09 -11.17
CA PRO A 52 8.80 -22.99 -12.13
C PRO A 52 7.92 -23.36 -13.34
N ASP A 53 6.67 -22.91 -13.35
CA ASP A 53 5.69 -23.13 -14.41
C ASP A 53 5.86 -22.18 -15.61
N LEU A 54 6.68 -21.13 -15.48
CA LEU A 54 6.96 -20.21 -16.59
C LEU A 54 7.73 -20.87 -17.73
N GLU A 55 8.72 -21.72 -17.41
CA GLU A 55 9.44 -22.51 -18.41
C GLU A 55 8.52 -23.53 -19.10
N ALA A 56 7.61 -24.16 -18.35
CA ALA A 56 6.60 -25.08 -18.89
C ALA A 56 5.58 -24.37 -19.80
N THR A 57 5.21 -23.13 -19.47
CA THR A 57 4.25 -22.33 -20.24
C THR A 57 4.84 -21.72 -21.51
N LEU A 58 6.13 -21.33 -21.46
CA LEU A 58 6.87 -20.79 -22.60
C LEU A 58 7.05 -21.84 -23.69
N GLY A 59 7.20 -23.12 -23.34
CA GLY A 59 7.40 -24.22 -24.29
C GLY A 59 8.64 -24.02 -25.17
N ALA A 60 9.06 -25.05 -25.90
CA ALA A 60 10.28 -25.03 -26.70
C ALA A 60 10.22 -24.15 -27.98
N GLY A 61 9.54 -23.00 -27.98
CA GLY A 61 9.47 -22.14 -29.15
C GLY A 61 8.85 -20.77 -28.94
N ASN A 62 9.65 -19.73 -29.23
CA ASN A 62 9.35 -18.35 -29.64
C ASN A 62 8.23 -17.55 -28.95
N ARG A 63 7.59 -18.07 -27.89
CA ARG A 63 6.61 -17.34 -27.09
C ARG A 63 7.33 -16.30 -26.24
N ARG A 64 6.84 -15.06 -26.28
CA ARG A 64 7.32 -13.96 -25.45
C ARG A 64 6.28 -13.69 -24.39
N LEU A 65 6.69 -13.70 -23.14
CA LEU A 65 5.80 -13.48 -22.01
C LEU A 65 6.01 -12.08 -21.45
N LEU A 66 4.92 -11.34 -21.31
CA LEU A 66 4.89 -9.99 -20.75
C LEU A 66 4.33 -10.07 -19.33
N VAL A 67 5.17 -9.81 -18.33
CA VAL A 67 4.75 -9.74 -16.92
C VAL A 67 4.45 -8.29 -16.58
N VAL A 68 3.26 -8.04 -16.05
CA VAL A 68 2.86 -6.73 -15.54
C VAL A 68 2.58 -6.84 -14.06
N GLU A 69 3.28 -6.03 -13.28
CA GLU A 69 3.14 -5.97 -11.84
C GLU A 69 2.55 -4.62 -11.41
N VAL A 70 1.54 -4.66 -10.56
CA VAL A 70 0.93 -3.46 -9.98
C VAL A 70 1.63 -3.14 -8.66
N LEU A 71 2.55 -2.18 -8.70
CA LEU A 71 3.39 -1.82 -7.56
C LEU A 71 2.60 -1.24 -6.38
N ASN A 72 1.58 -0.43 -6.66
CA ASN A 72 0.72 0.14 -5.62
C ASN A 72 -0.77 -0.01 -5.97
N PRO A 73 -1.42 -1.10 -5.55
CA PRO A 73 -2.84 -1.32 -5.82
C PRO A 73 -3.74 -0.31 -5.09
N LEU A 74 -3.26 0.29 -3.99
CA LEU A 74 -4.04 1.28 -3.24
C LEU A 74 -4.15 2.60 -4.02
N ASP A 75 -3.04 3.08 -4.58
CA ASP A 75 -3.04 4.30 -5.40
C ASP A 75 -3.95 4.15 -6.63
N VAL A 76 -3.90 2.97 -7.28
CA VAL A 76 -4.77 2.66 -8.42
C VAL A 76 -6.25 2.64 -8.01
N ALA A 77 -6.56 2.14 -6.81
CA ALA A 77 -7.93 2.13 -6.32
C ALA A 77 -8.42 3.52 -5.90
N LEU A 78 -7.57 4.33 -5.25
CA LEU A 78 -7.90 5.68 -4.80
C LEU A 78 -8.08 6.66 -5.96
N SER A 79 -7.30 6.51 -7.04
CA SER A 79 -7.45 7.33 -8.25
C SER A 79 -8.80 7.13 -8.93
N ARG A 80 -9.39 5.93 -8.77
CA ARG A 80 -10.70 5.57 -9.35
C ARG A 80 -11.86 5.83 -8.39
N ASN A 81 -11.69 5.53 -7.11
CA ASN A 81 -12.74 5.68 -6.11
C ASN A 81 -12.17 6.09 -4.74
N LYS A 82 -12.57 7.26 -4.25
CA LYS A 82 -12.18 7.75 -2.92
C LYS A 82 -12.62 6.84 -1.77
N ALA A 83 -13.69 6.05 -1.96
CA ALA A 83 -14.15 5.07 -0.98
C ALA A 83 -13.26 3.81 -0.90
N ALA A 84 -12.36 3.61 -1.88
CA ALA A 84 -11.44 2.48 -1.87
C ALA A 84 -10.46 2.51 -0.68
N GLY A 85 -10.20 3.69 -0.11
CA GLY A 85 -9.37 3.83 1.10
C GLY A 85 -9.97 3.14 2.33
N VAL A 86 -11.30 3.09 2.44
CA VAL A 86 -11.99 2.38 3.54
C VAL A 86 -11.90 0.86 3.32
N LEU A 87 -12.08 0.41 2.07
CA LEU A 87 -11.95 -0.99 1.71
C LEU A 87 -10.52 -1.50 1.91
N ALA A 88 -9.52 -0.65 1.62
CA ALA A 88 -8.11 -0.92 1.86
C ALA A 88 -7.80 -1.15 3.34
N ALA A 89 -8.37 -0.32 4.21
CA ALA A 89 -8.16 -0.40 5.65
C ALA A 89 -8.79 -1.64 6.27
N MET A 90 -9.85 -2.20 5.66
CA MET A 90 -10.58 -3.36 6.20
C MET A 90 -10.18 -4.68 5.57
N ALA A 91 -9.83 -4.71 4.28
CA ALA A 91 -9.57 -5.94 3.54
C ALA A 91 -8.57 -5.71 2.39
N PRO A 92 -7.27 -5.55 2.68
CA PRO A 92 -6.25 -5.23 1.69
C PRO A 92 -6.15 -6.29 0.59
N GLU A 93 -6.26 -7.57 0.94
CA GLU A 93 -6.22 -8.69 -0.03
C GLU A 93 -7.36 -8.66 -1.05
N ARG A 94 -8.57 -8.25 -0.61
CA ARG A 94 -9.71 -8.13 -1.53
C ARG A 94 -9.54 -6.94 -2.46
N LEU A 95 -8.99 -5.84 -1.96
CA LEU A 95 -8.69 -4.68 -2.79
C LEU A 95 -7.68 -5.03 -3.89
N ARG A 96 -6.58 -5.72 -3.54
CA ARG A 96 -5.58 -6.20 -4.51
C ARG A 96 -6.23 -7.00 -5.63
N LYS A 97 -7.07 -7.97 -5.28
CA LYS A 97 -7.79 -8.80 -6.27
C LYS A 97 -8.69 -7.97 -7.19
N ILE A 98 -9.47 -7.06 -6.63
CA ILE A 98 -10.38 -6.20 -7.41
C ILE A 98 -9.60 -5.32 -8.38
N VAL A 99 -8.53 -4.68 -7.91
CA VAL A 99 -7.68 -3.82 -8.73
C VAL A 99 -7.03 -4.62 -9.86
N LEU A 100 -6.53 -5.81 -9.56
CA LEU A 100 -5.86 -6.67 -10.54
C LEU A 100 -6.84 -7.19 -11.61
N GLU A 101 -8.04 -7.61 -11.20
CA GLU A 101 -9.10 -8.01 -12.12
C GLU A 101 -9.60 -6.85 -12.99
N GLN A 102 -9.61 -5.64 -12.44
CA GLN A 102 -10.02 -4.47 -13.20
C GLN A 102 -8.92 -4.05 -14.19
N ALA A 103 -7.66 -4.02 -13.75
CA ALA A 103 -6.52 -3.74 -14.61
C ALA A 103 -6.40 -4.76 -15.75
N SER A 104 -6.62 -6.05 -15.49
CA SER A 104 -6.59 -7.08 -16.53
C SER A 104 -7.68 -6.88 -17.58
N ARG A 105 -8.92 -6.54 -17.16
CA ARG A 105 -10.01 -6.24 -18.10
C ARG A 105 -9.72 -5.02 -18.97
N GLU A 106 -9.18 -3.96 -18.39
CA GLU A 106 -8.81 -2.75 -19.12
C GLU A 106 -7.67 -3.01 -20.11
N MET A 107 -6.65 -3.77 -19.70
CA MET A 107 -5.57 -4.17 -20.61
C MET A 107 -6.08 -5.00 -21.78
N VAL A 108 -7.00 -5.95 -21.56
CA VAL A 108 -7.60 -6.73 -22.65
C VAL A 108 -8.34 -5.82 -23.61
N ALA A 109 -9.14 -4.87 -23.09
CA ALA A 109 -9.88 -3.94 -23.92
C ALA A 109 -8.96 -3.02 -24.75
N GLU A 110 -7.92 -2.46 -24.13
CA GLU A 110 -6.97 -1.56 -24.78
C GLU A 110 -6.10 -2.30 -25.83
N MET A 111 -5.68 -3.53 -25.53
CA MET A 111 -4.92 -4.36 -26.47
C MET A 111 -5.80 -4.83 -27.64
N ALA A 112 -7.07 -5.14 -27.40
CA ALA A 112 -8.00 -5.50 -28.45
C ALA A 112 -8.28 -4.32 -29.41
N ASP A 113 -8.36 -3.09 -28.88
CA ASP A 113 -8.49 -1.87 -29.69
C ASP A 113 -7.26 -1.64 -30.59
N GLN A 114 -6.08 -2.08 -30.13
CA GLN A 114 -4.84 -2.08 -30.90
C GLN A 114 -4.71 -3.28 -31.88
N GLY A 115 -5.75 -4.12 -31.98
CA GLY A 115 -5.78 -5.29 -32.85
C GLY A 115 -4.94 -6.48 -32.35
N LEU A 116 -4.57 -6.50 -31.07
CA LEU A 116 -3.80 -7.59 -30.45
C LEU A 116 -4.75 -8.58 -29.77
N GLU A 117 -4.62 -9.86 -30.10
CA GLU A 117 -5.34 -10.95 -29.43
C GLU A 117 -4.55 -11.38 -28.17
N VAL A 118 -5.06 -11.06 -26.98
CA VAL A 118 -4.34 -11.22 -25.71
C VAL A 118 -5.13 -12.08 -24.72
N GLU A 119 -4.48 -13.12 -24.21
CA GLU A 119 -4.98 -13.92 -23.09
C GLU A 119 -4.30 -13.47 -21.79
N VAL A 120 -5.07 -12.88 -20.86
CA VAL A 120 -4.53 -12.43 -19.56
C VAL A 120 -4.83 -13.48 -18.48
N ARG A 121 -3.77 -14.04 -17.90
CA ARG A 121 -3.86 -14.97 -16.77
C ARG A 121 -3.36 -14.30 -15.50
N VAL A 122 -4.21 -14.30 -14.47
CA VAL A 122 -3.87 -13.72 -13.17
C VAL A 122 -3.31 -14.82 -12.29
N HIS A 123 -2.01 -14.73 -11.97
CA HIS A 123 -1.34 -15.62 -11.02
C HIS A 123 -1.21 -14.91 -9.68
N ALA A 124 -1.78 -15.50 -8.62
CA ALA A 124 -1.55 -15.05 -7.25
C ALA A 124 -0.41 -15.87 -6.66
N ALA A 125 0.73 -15.23 -6.37
CA ALA A 125 1.73 -15.83 -5.49
C ALA A 125 1.08 -15.99 -4.10
N ARG A 126 1.08 -17.22 -3.59
CA ARG A 126 0.48 -17.58 -2.31
C ARG A 126 1.55 -17.70 -1.24
#